data_AF-A0A2K3MFH0-F1
#
_entry.id   AF-A0A2K3MFH0-F1
#
_cell.length_a   1.000
_cell.length_b   1.000
_cell.length_c   1.000
_cell.angle_alpha   90.00
_cell.angle_beta   90.00
_cell.angle_gamma   90.00
#
_symmetry.space_group_name_H-M   'P 1'
#
loop_
_entity.id
_entity.type
_entity.pdbx_description
1 polymer ?
#
loop_
_entity_poly.entity_id
_entity_poly.type
_entity_poly.pdbx_seq_one_letter_code
_entity_poly.pdbx_strand_id
1 'polypeptide(L)'
;RSFSRSSAASMADIQDVDENDLSEKKNMDHPNLSSILDSYFVNFVKRLEANIREQIVEVYSRPKTKVAVVPEEIEQKKGESEVEYIKRLKAFIEKQHTEIQDLAIRNGTLAEDLAKTGNSLQSEQRVSGGMDRVQIETLRRDFQEASKRLEMLKKEKAKIESEAIMYQNLAAKTEGDLRSLSDAYNSLEQSNLHLENEVKALRGLGHSTFPDVEARKAEAREEALKESEGELNDLLVCL
;
A
#
# COMPACT_ATOMS: atom_id res chain seq x y z
N ARG A 1 -8.26 23.26 29.31
CA ARG A 1 -6.90 22.81 28.92
C ARG A 1 -6.50 23.61 27.70
N SER A 2 -5.61 24.57 27.88
CA SER A 2 -5.07 25.47 26.86
C SER A 2 -4.11 24.73 25.94
N PHE A 3 -4.25 24.91 24.63
CA PHE A 3 -3.25 24.48 23.66
C PHE A 3 -2.26 25.63 23.44
N SER A 4 -1.12 25.55 24.12
CA SER A 4 0.04 26.39 23.83
C SER A 4 0.62 25.97 22.48
N ARG A 5 0.70 26.93 21.55
CA ARG A 5 1.44 26.77 20.28
C ARG A 5 2.93 26.67 20.60
N SER A 6 3.51 25.51 20.34
CA SER A 6 4.98 25.33 20.35
C SER A 6 5.59 26.10 19.17
N SER A 7 6.06 27.32 19.44
CA SER A 7 7.09 27.96 18.62
C SER A 7 8.41 27.25 18.90
N ALA A 8 8.75 26.29 18.05
CA ALA A 8 10.06 25.65 18.01
C ALA A 8 10.51 25.52 16.55
N ALA A 9 10.77 26.66 15.92
CA ALA A 9 11.69 26.78 14.80
C ALA A 9 12.68 27.89 15.20
N SER A 10 13.58 27.52 16.12
CA SER A 10 14.68 28.36 16.57
C SER A 10 15.63 28.57 15.39
N MET A 11 15.65 29.78 14.82
CA MET A 11 16.68 30.22 13.85
C MET A 11 18.03 30.49 14.55
N ALA A 12 18.49 29.56 15.39
CA ALA A 12 19.74 29.72 16.12
C ALA A 12 20.96 29.13 15.39
N ASP A 13 20.77 28.50 14.23
CA ASP A 13 21.85 27.85 13.45
C ASP A 13 22.09 28.49 12.07
N ILE A 14 21.74 29.78 11.89
CA ILE A 14 22.41 30.56 10.83
C ILE A 14 23.71 31.03 11.46
N GLN A 15 24.76 30.24 11.22
CA GLN A 15 26.12 30.68 11.43
C GLN A 15 26.27 32.02 10.69
N ASP A 16 26.56 33.09 11.44
CA ASP A 16 26.97 34.37 10.88
C ASP A 16 28.14 34.08 9.94
N VAL A 17 27.85 34.09 8.63
CA VAL A 17 28.87 34.01 7.60
C VAL A 17 29.60 35.34 7.67
N ASP A 18 30.77 35.27 8.30
CA ASP A 18 31.79 36.30 8.44
C ASP A 18 31.63 37.39 7.36
N GLU A 19 31.15 38.58 7.74
CA GLU A 19 31.00 39.76 6.88
C GLU A 19 32.37 40.36 6.46
N ASN A 20 33.42 39.54 6.40
CA ASN A 20 34.78 39.96 6.14
C ASN A 20 35.30 39.59 4.74
N ASP A 21 34.47 39.02 3.87
CA ASP A 21 34.88 38.69 2.48
C ASP A 21 34.31 39.65 1.41
N LEU A 22 33.98 40.89 1.81
CA LEU A 22 33.64 41.98 0.87
C LEU A 22 34.86 42.59 0.17
N SER A 23 36.04 41.95 0.26
CA SER A 23 37.28 42.43 -0.36
C SER A 23 37.68 41.71 -1.64
N GLU A 24 36.90 40.74 -2.15
CA GLU A 24 37.05 40.24 -3.52
C GLU A 24 36.44 41.22 -4.54
N LYS A 25 36.96 42.46 -4.57
CA LYS A 25 37.12 43.20 -5.83
C LYS A 25 38.19 42.49 -6.67
N LYS A 26 37.95 41.23 -7.05
CA LYS A 26 38.62 40.68 -8.22
C LYS A 26 38.13 41.52 -9.37
N ASN A 27 39.02 42.34 -9.93
CA ASN A 27 38.80 42.94 -11.23
C ASN A 27 38.47 41.79 -12.19
N MET A 28 37.17 41.58 -12.42
CA MET A 28 36.62 40.66 -13.43
C MET A 28 36.83 41.26 -14.82
N ASP A 29 38.00 41.83 -15.06
CA ASP A 29 38.43 42.19 -16.39
C ASP A 29 38.86 40.88 -17.02
N HIS A 30 37.93 40.23 -17.74
CA HIS A 30 38.26 39.09 -18.58
C HIS A 30 39.41 39.54 -19.50
N PRO A 31 40.63 38.98 -19.34
CA PRO A 31 41.84 39.52 -19.98
C PRO A 31 41.75 39.51 -21.51
N ASN A 32 40.87 38.67 -22.07
CA ASN A 32 40.57 38.61 -23.50
C ASN A 32 39.62 39.71 -23.99
N LEU A 33 38.66 40.16 -23.18
CA LEU A 33 37.68 41.17 -23.60
C LEU A 33 38.31 42.57 -23.62
N SER A 34 39.18 42.89 -22.66
CA SER A 34 39.93 44.15 -22.62
C SER A 34 41.00 44.28 -23.72
N SER A 35 41.36 43.16 -24.38
CA SER A 35 42.32 43.12 -25.50
C SER A 35 41.66 43.34 -26.86
N ILE A 36 40.36 43.09 -26.99
CA ILE A 36 39.65 43.04 -28.29
C ILE A 36 38.63 44.18 -28.39
N LEU A 37 38.04 44.58 -27.27
CA LEU A 37 37.03 45.62 -27.18
C LEU A 37 37.66 46.92 -26.72
N ASP A 38 37.23 48.03 -27.32
CA ASP A 38 37.69 49.35 -26.89
C ASP A 38 37.19 49.66 -25.46
N SER A 39 37.90 50.57 -24.79
CA SER A 39 37.61 50.93 -23.40
C SER A 39 36.24 51.62 -23.24
N TYR A 40 35.72 52.32 -24.26
CA TYR A 40 34.39 52.92 -24.24
C TYR A 40 33.30 51.85 -24.19
N PHE A 41 33.43 50.78 -24.98
CA PHE A 41 32.47 49.67 -25.00
C PHE A 41 32.48 48.90 -23.67
N VAL A 42 33.66 48.58 -23.15
CA VAL A 42 33.78 47.89 -21.85
C VAL A 42 33.16 48.74 -20.73
N ASN A 43 33.42 50.05 -20.71
CA ASN A 43 32.84 50.97 -19.74
C ASN A 43 31.32 51.16 -19.92
N PHE A 44 30.81 51.06 -21.14
CA PHE A 44 29.38 51.05 -21.41
C PHE A 44 28.72 49.79 -20.81
N VAL A 45 29.27 48.61 -21.09
CA VAL A 45 28.75 47.33 -20.58
C VAL A 45 28.78 47.30 -19.05
N LYS A 46 29.88 47.73 -18.42
CA LYS A 46 29.98 47.81 -16.96
C LYS A 46 28.91 48.71 -16.34
N ARG A 47 28.65 49.87 -16.95
CA ARG A 47 27.58 50.79 -16.49
C ARG A 47 26.20 50.21 -16.69
N LEU A 48 25.96 49.56 -17.83
CA LEU A 48 24.68 48.90 -18.13
C LEU A 48 24.41 47.75 -17.15
N GLU A 49 25.41 46.92 -16.89
CA GLU A 49 25.32 45.82 -15.93
C GLU A 49 25.00 46.33 -14.53
N ALA A 50 25.73 47.35 -14.04
CA ALA A 50 25.49 47.96 -12.74
C ALA A 50 24.06 48.51 -12.64
N ASN A 51 23.57 49.18 -13.69
CA ASN A 51 22.22 49.71 -13.74
C ASN A 51 21.15 48.60 -13.73
N ILE A 52 21.34 47.52 -14.50
CA ILE A 52 20.44 46.36 -14.50
C ILE A 52 20.40 45.71 -13.12
N ARG A 53 21.57 45.49 -12.50
CA ARG A 53 21.66 44.90 -11.15
C ARG A 53 20.94 45.77 -10.11
N GLU A 54 21.17 47.08 -10.14
CA GLU A 54 20.50 48.03 -9.25
C GLU A 54 18.98 48.01 -9.47
N GLN A 55 18.52 47.99 -10.72
CA GLN A 55 17.10 47.95 -11.05
C GLN A 55 16.44 46.63 -10.61
N ILE A 56 17.10 45.49 -10.78
CA ILE A 56 16.63 44.19 -10.25
C ILE A 56 16.53 44.26 -8.73
N VAL A 57 17.60 44.73 -8.05
CA VAL A 57 17.57 44.88 -6.59
C VAL A 57 16.45 45.82 -6.17
N GLU A 58 16.21 46.95 -6.84
CA GLU A 58 15.12 47.87 -6.51
C GLU A 58 13.73 47.20 -6.67
N VAL A 59 13.51 46.49 -7.78
CA VAL A 59 12.23 45.82 -8.06
C VAL A 59 11.92 44.73 -7.05
N TYR A 60 12.93 43.96 -6.62
CA TYR A 60 12.73 42.79 -5.76
C TYR A 60 13.00 43.06 -4.26
N SER A 61 13.74 44.12 -3.90
CA SER A 61 13.93 44.58 -2.51
C SER A 61 12.69 45.24 -1.93
N ARG A 62 11.76 45.64 -2.80
CA ARG A 62 10.41 46.01 -2.42
C ARG A 62 9.49 44.82 -2.75
N PRO A 63 9.41 43.79 -1.89
CA PRO A 63 8.27 42.89 -1.95
C PRO A 63 7.02 43.78 -1.97
N LYS A 64 5.96 43.37 -2.69
CA LYS A 64 4.68 44.11 -2.83
C LYS A 64 3.96 44.23 -1.47
N THR A 65 4.62 44.84 -0.50
CA THR A 65 4.28 44.99 0.90
C THR A 65 4.00 46.47 1.11
N LYS A 66 3.04 46.98 0.36
CA LYS A 66 2.31 48.17 0.77
C LYS A 66 0.85 47.79 0.73
N VAL A 67 0.31 47.67 1.94
CA VAL A 67 -1.04 47.27 2.31
C VAL A 67 -1.24 45.75 2.23
N ALA A 68 -1.22 45.10 3.40
CA ALA A 68 -1.99 43.88 3.59
C ALA A 68 -3.47 44.27 3.48
N VAL A 69 -3.93 44.52 2.25
CA VAL A 69 -5.35 44.51 1.94
C VAL A 69 -5.73 43.07 2.18
N VAL A 70 -6.44 42.81 3.28
CA VAL A 70 -7.24 41.59 3.38
C VAL A 70 -8.03 41.56 2.07
N PRO A 71 -7.81 40.59 1.17
CA PRO A 71 -8.47 40.56 -0.13
C PRO A 71 -9.97 40.78 0.09
N GLU A 72 -10.61 41.59 -0.75
CA GLU A 72 -12.06 41.88 -0.67
C GLU A 72 -12.89 40.58 -0.63
N GLU A 73 -12.30 39.48 -1.12
CA GLU A 73 -12.77 38.11 -1.09
C GLU A 73 -12.76 37.44 0.30
N ILE A 74 -12.13 38.02 1.31
CA ILE A 74 -12.13 37.55 2.70
C ILE A 74 -13.13 38.35 3.54
N GLU A 75 -13.50 39.58 3.17
CA GLU A 75 -14.49 40.36 3.92
C GLU A 75 -15.92 39.85 3.65
N GLN A 76 -16.78 39.81 4.67
CA GLN A 76 -18.19 39.44 4.52
C GLN A 76 -18.93 40.50 3.71
N LYS A 77 -19.64 40.08 2.66
CA LYS A 77 -20.35 41.00 1.77
C LYS A 77 -21.62 41.52 2.44
N LYS A 78 -22.02 42.77 2.16
CA LYS A 78 -23.26 43.35 2.70
C LYS A 78 -24.47 42.52 2.25
N GLY A 79 -25.19 41.94 3.21
CA GLY A 79 -26.36 41.08 2.97
C GLY A 79 -26.07 39.59 2.77
N GLU A 80 -24.80 39.17 2.86
CA GLU A 80 -24.42 37.75 2.82
C GLU A 80 -24.70 37.07 4.16
N SER A 81 -25.38 35.92 4.14
CA SER A 81 -25.61 35.14 5.35
C SER A 81 -24.29 34.52 5.87
N GLU A 82 -24.19 34.27 7.16
CA GLU A 82 -22.98 33.68 7.77
C GLU A 82 -22.58 32.34 7.12
N VAL A 83 -23.58 31.54 6.73
CA VAL A 83 -23.36 30.24 6.06
C VAL A 83 -22.74 30.44 4.66
N GLU A 84 -23.22 31.41 3.90
CA GLU A 84 -22.69 31.75 2.57
C GLU A 84 -21.27 32.31 2.68
N TYR A 85 -21.03 33.16 3.67
CA TYR A 85 -19.71 33.71 3.96
C TYR A 85 -18.68 32.62 4.28
N ILE A 86 -19.02 31.69 5.18
CA ILE A 86 -18.16 30.55 5.52
C ILE A 86 -17.89 29.68 4.29
N LYS A 87 -18.91 29.44 3.46
CA LYS A 87 -18.76 28.63 2.23
C LYS A 87 -17.81 29.30 1.24
N ARG A 88 -17.95 30.62 1.02
CA ARG A 88 -17.06 31.39 0.15
C ARG A 88 -15.64 31.42 0.69
N LEU A 89 -15.46 31.62 2.00
CA LEU A 89 -14.14 31.65 2.62
C LEU A 89 -13.43 30.29 2.49
N LYS A 90 -14.15 29.18 2.67
CA LYS A 90 -13.60 27.83 2.44
C LYS A 90 -13.15 27.65 0.99
N ALA A 91 -13.98 28.01 0.02
CA ALA A 91 -13.64 27.91 -1.41
C ALA A 91 -12.44 28.81 -1.77
N PHE A 92 -12.34 29.99 -1.16
CA PHE A 92 -11.20 30.88 -1.33
C PHE A 92 -9.90 30.27 -0.80
N ILE A 93 -9.92 29.71 0.42
CA ILE A 93 -8.76 29.05 1.03
C ILE A 93 -8.32 27.85 0.17
N GLU A 94 -9.27 27.04 -0.31
CA GLU A 94 -9.00 25.89 -1.17
C GLU A 94 -8.35 26.34 -2.49
N LYS A 95 -8.88 27.40 -3.13
CA LYS A 95 -8.27 28.00 -4.32
C LYS A 95 -6.85 28.49 -4.06
N GLN A 96 -6.62 29.22 -2.97
CA GLN A 96 -5.28 29.70 -2.62
C GLN A 96 -4.31 28.55 -2.31
N HIS A 97 -4.79 27.47 -1.69
CA HIS A 97 -3.98 26.27 -1.47
C HIS A 97 -3.51 25.66 -2.80
N THR A 98 -4.42 25.51 -3.77
CA THR A 98 -4.06 25.00 -5.10
C THR A 98 -3.08 25.91 -5.84
N GLU A 99 -3.27 27.24 -5.78
CA GLU A 99 -2.40 28.20 -6.46
C GLU A 99 -0.98 28.22 -5.87
N ILE A 100 -0.85 28.13 -4.54
CA ILE A 100 0.44 28.03 -3.85
C ILE A 100 1.12 26.70 -4.18
N GLN A 101 0.37 25.60 -4.24
CA GLN A 101 0.90 24.29 -4.61
C GLN A 101 1.45 24.30 -6.04
N ASP A 102 0.71 24.86 -7.00
CA ASP A 102 1.15 25.00 -8.39
C ASP A 102 2.39 25.90 -8.52
N LEU A 103 2.46 26.99 -7.75
CA LEU A 103 3.65 27.83 -7.67
C LEU A 103 4.85 27.09 -7.10
N ALA A 104 4.66 26.32 -6.03
CA ALA A 104 5.72 25.52 -5.42
C ALA A 104 6.27 24.47 -6.40
N ILE A 105 5.40 23.79 -7.14
CA ILE A 105 5.79 22.82 -8.17
C ILE A 105 6.60 23.52 -9.27
N ARG A 106 6.11 24.63 -9.82
CA ARG A 106 6.82 25.39 -10.87
C ARG A 106 8.16 25.92 -10.41
N ASN A 107 8.25 26.43 -9.17
CA ASN A 107 9.51 26.89 -8.61
C ASN A 107 10.48 25.72 -8.39
N GLY A 108 9.98 24.55 -7.97
CA GLY A 108 10.77 23.33 -7.87
C GLY A 108 11.38 22.92 -9.21
N THR A 109 10.56 22.91 -10.28
CA THR A 109 11.05 22.61 -11.63
C THR A 109 12.05 23.64 -12.13
N LEU A 110 11.80 24.93 -11.87
CA LEU A 110 12.73 25.99 -12.27
C LEU A 110 14.05 25.91 -11.52
N ALA A 111 14.03 25.59 -10.22
CA ALA A 111 15.22 25.38 -9.42
C ALA A 111 16.03 24.17 -9.91
N GLU A 112 15.36 23.09 -10.30
CA GLU A 112 15.99 21.92 -10.91
C GLU A 112 16.64 22.26 -12.27
N ASP A 113 15.94 23.00 -13.12
CA ASP A 113 16.46 23.45 -14.42
C ASP A 113 17.65 24.41 -14.26
N LEU A 114 17.61 25.30 -13.28
CA LEU A 114 18.73 26.17 -12.91
C LEU A 114 19.92 25.36 -12.38
N ALA A 115 19.70 24.32 -11.57
CA ALA A 115 20.77 23.45 -11.09
C ALA A 115 21.43 22.65 -12.24
N LYS A 116 20.63 22.13 -13.18
CA LYS A 116 21.12 21.46 -14.39
C LYS A 116 21.91 22.40 -15.29
N THR A 117 21.44 23.63 -15.47
CA THR A 117 22.09 24.65 -16.31
C THR A 117 23.35 25.22 -15.64
N GLY A 118 23.33 25.41 -14.32
CA GLY A 118 24.48 25.84 -13.51
C GLY A 118 25.66 24.87 -13.62
N ASN A 119 25.40 23.56 -13.68
CA ASN A 119 26.42 22.55 -13.92
C ASN A 119 26.99 22.58 -15.35
N SER A 120 26.24 23.08 -16.34
CA SER A 120 26.72 23.22 -17.71
C SER A 120 27.66 24.42 -17.89
N LEU A 121 27.51 25.48 -17.10
CA LEU A 121 28.35 26.68 -17.17
C LEU A 121 29.71 26.53 -16.46
N GLN A 122 29.84 25.58 -15.52
CA GLN A 122 31.13 25.25 -14.90
C GLN A 122 31.97 24.25 -15.73
N SER A 123 31.39 23.64 -16.77
CA SER A 123 32.07 22.60 -17.56
C SER A 123 33.20 23.13 -18.45
N GLU A 124 33.24 24.43 -18.77
CA GLU A 124 34.26 24.99 -19.66
C GLU A 124 35.55 25.46 -18.96
N GLN A 125 35.61 25.47 -17.63
CA GLN A 125 36.77 26.00 -16.91
C GLN A 125 37.54 24.95 -16.09
N ARG A 126 38.31 24.15 -16.83
CA ARG A 126 39.66 23.63 -16.50
C ARG A 126 39.82 22.69 -15.27
N VAL A 127 40.40 21.52 -15.56
CA VAL A 127 41.25 20.64 -14.69
C VAL A 127 40.58 19.62 -13.74
N SER A 128 39.44 19.00 -14.10
CA SER A 128 38.92 17.82 -13.36
C SER A 128 38.39 16.67 -14.25
N GLY A 129 38.79 16.60 -15.52
CA GLY A 129 38.19 15.65 -16.49
C GLY A 129 38.44 14.15 -16.22
N GLY A 130 39.42 13.80 -15.38
CA GLY A 130 39.73 12.39 -15.07
C GLY A 130 38.82 11.80 -13.98
N MET A 131 38.61 12.53 -12.89
CA MET A 131 37.83 12.08 -11.75
C MET A 131 36.33 12.05 -12.08
N ASP A 132 35.82 13.10 -12.72
CA ASP A 132 34.40 13.18 -13.10
C ASP A 132 34.04 12.11 -14.13
N ARG A 133 34.94 11.82 -15.07
CA ARG A 133 34.74 10.74 -16.05
C ARG A 133 34.71 9.36 -15.38
N VAL A 134 35.59 9.10 -14.41
CA VAL A 134 35.60 7.84 -13.65
C VAL A 134 34.34 7.69 -12.80
N GLN A 135 33.85 8.78 -12.21
CA GLN A 135 32.59 8.78 -11.45
C GLN A 135 31.39 8.50 -12.37
N ILE A 136 31.31 9.15 -13.53
CA ILE A 136 30.25 8.92 -14.51
C ILE A 136 30.28 7.48 -15.04
N GLU A 137 31.46 6.94 -15.34
CA GLU A 137 31.60 5.54 -15.78
C GLU A 137 31.23 4.54 -14.68
N THR A 138 31.49 4.87 -13.41
CA THR A 138 31.08 4.06 -12.26
C THR A 138 29.56 4.07 -12.09
N LEU A 139 28.93 5.24 -12.07
CA LEU A 139 27.47 5.37 -12.03
C LEU A 139 26.79 4.63 -13.18
N ARG A 140 27.37 4.68 -14.39
CA ARG A 140 26.83 3.95 -15.55
C ARG A 140 26.90 2.44 -15.35
N ARG A 141 28.00 1.94 -14.77
CA ARG A 141 28.16 0.51 -14.45
C ARG A 141 27.15 0.07 -13.39
N ASP A 142 27.01 0.86 -12.33
CA ASP A 142 26.09 0.57 -11.23
C ASP A 142 24.64 0.59 -11.71
N PHE A 143 24.28 1.53 -12.57
CA PHE A 143 22.96 1.58 -13.21
C PHE A 143 22.68 0.32 -14.06
N GLN A 144 23.65 -0.12 -14.85
CA GLN A 144 23.51 -1.35 -15.65
C GLN A 144 23.40 -2.59 -14.77
N GLU A 145 24.16 -2.65 -13.68
CA GLU A 145 24.11 -3.75 -12.73
C GLU A 145 22.77 -3.79 -11.97
N ALA A 146 22.31 -2.65 -11.48
CA ALA A 146 21.00 -2.51 -10.84
C ALA A 146 19.87 -2.91 -11.80
N SER A 147 19.96 -2.50 -13.07
CA SER A 147 18.99 -2.88 -14.11
C SER A 147 18.95 -4.39 -14.35
N LYS A 148 20.12 -5.06 -14.38
CA LYS A 148 20.19 -6.53 -14.49
C LYS A 148 19.59 -7.23 -13.27
N ARG A 149 19.90 -6.74 -12.06
CA ARG A 149 19.34 -7.27 -10.81
C ARG A 149 17.81 -7.11 -10.79
N LEU A 150 17.30 -5.98 -11.25
CA LEU A 150 15.86 -5.73 -11.37
C LEU A 150 15.18 -6.71 -12.33
N GLU A 151 15.78 -7.00 -13.49
CA GLU A 151 15.25 -7.99 -14.42
C GLU A 151 15.27 -9.42 -13.86
N MET A 152 16.29 -9.80 -13.09
CA MET A 152 16.31 -11.09 -12.38
C MET A 152 15.18 -11.18 -11.35
N LEU A 153 15.02 -10.14 -10.53
CA LEU A 153 13.96 -10.08 -9.51
C LEU A 153 12.56 -10.11 -10.12
N LYS A 154 12.33 -9.47 -11.27
CA LYS A 154 11.05 -9.58 -11.98
C LYS A 154 10.74 -11.01 -12.41
N LYS A 155 11.73 -11.75 -12.91
CA LYS A 155 11.55 -13.16 -13.30
C LYS A 155 11.29 -14.04 -12.09
N GLU A 156 12.01 -13.82 -11.00
CA GLU A 156 11.80 -14.54 -9.74
C GLU A 156 10.42 -14.26 -9.16
N LYS A 157 9.98 -12.99 -9.15
CA LYS A 157 8.63 -12.60 -8.76
C LYS A 157 7.57 -13.33 -9.57
N ALA A 158 7.67 -13.32 -10.90
CA ALA A 158 6.71 -14.00 -11.77
C ALA A 158 6.66 -15.52 -11.50
N LYS A 159 7.82 -16.13 -11.22
CA LYS A 159 7.91 -17.53 -10.83
C LYS A 159 7.20 -17.80 -9.50
N ILE A 160 7.50 -17.02 -8.46
CA ILE A 160 6.86 -17.14 -7.14
C ILE A 160 5.35 -16.93 -7.24
N GLU A 161 4.88 -15.95 -8.02
CA GLU A 161 3.45 -15.71 -8.25
C GLU A 161 2.78 -16.93 -8.91
N SER A 162 3.42 -17.56 -9.88
CA SER A 162 2.90 -18.78 -10.51
C SER A 162 2.84 -19.98 -9.55
N GLU A 163 3.86 -20.14 -8.70
CA GLU A 163 3.89 -21.19 -7.66
C GLU A 163 2.82 -20.93 -6.60
N ALA A 164 2.61 -19.68 -6.18
CA ALA A 164 1.57 -19.31 -5.22
C ALA A 164 0.18 -19.66 -5.74
N ILE A 165 -0.12 -19.36 -7.02
CA ILE A 165 -1.39 -19.73 -7.65
C ILE A 165 -1.55 -21.26 -7.70
N MET A 166 -0.48 -22.00 -8.01
CA MET A 166 -0.51 -23.46 -8.00
C MET A 166 -0.86 -24.02 -6.62
N TYR A 167 -0.21 -23.54 -5.56
CA TYR A 167 -0.48 -23.98 -4.20
C TYR A 167 -1.87 -23.58 -3.71
N GLN A 168 -2.35 -22.39 -4.09
CA GLN A 168 -3.71 -21.96 -3.79
C GLN A 168 -4.75 -22.89 -4.42
N ASN A 169 -4.56 -23.26 -5.68
CA ASN A 169 -5.45 -24.21 -6.38
C ASN A 169 -5.41 -25.60 -5.74
N LEU A 170 -4.21 -26.06 -5.34
CA LEU A 170 -4.06 -27.34 -4.65
C LEU A 170 -4.78 -27.33 -3.30
N ALA A 171 -4.63 -26.26 -2.52
CA ALA A 171 -5.32 -26.08 -1.25
C ALA A 171 -6.85 -26.09 -1.43
N ALA A 172 -7.36 -25.33 -2.41
CA ALA A 172 -8.79 -25.29 -2.71
C ALA A 172 -9.33 -26.67 -3.12
N LYS A 173 -8.57 -27.45 -3.89
CA LYS A 173 -8.94 -28.82 -4.23
C LYS A 173 -9.00 -29.70 -2.98
N THR A 174 -7.96 -29.67 -2.13
CA THR A 174 -7.93 -30.48 -0.91
C THR A 174 -9.04 -30.11 0.07
N GLU A 175 -9.40 -28.83 0.16
CA GLU A 175 -10.54 -28.36 0.95
C GLU A 175 -11.87 -28.91 0.39
N GLY A 176 -12.05 -28.88 -0.93
CA GLY A 176 -13.21 -29.49 -1.59
C GLY A 176 -13.33 -31.00 -1.36
N ASP A 177 -12.21 -31.71 -1.44
CA ASP A 177 -12.16 -33.15 -1.17
C ASP A 177 -12.53 -33.47 0.29
N LEU A 178 -11.98 -32.71 1.26
CA LEU A 178 -12.29 -32.87 2.68
C LEU A 178 -13.76 -32.54 2.99
N ARG A 179 -14.31 -31.50 2.36
CA ARG A 179 -15.72 -31.14 2.52
C ARG A 179 -16.63 -32.24 1.99
N SER A 180 -16.32 -32.76 0.80
CA SER A 180 -17.08 -33.88 0.21
C SER A 180 -17.02 -35.13 1.08
N LEU A 181 -15.86 -35.42 1.69
CA LEU A 181 -15.71 -36.53 2.63
C LEU A 181 -16.52 -36.32 3.91
N SER A 182 -16.53 -35.08 4.45
CA SER A 182 -17.37 -34.72 5.59
C SER A 182 -18.85 -34.88 5.28
N ASP A 183 -19.30 -34.46 4.09
CA ASP A 183 -20.70 -34.59 3.68
C ASP A 183 -21.10 -36.07 3.53
N ALA A 184 -20.22 -36.91 2.97
CA ALA A 184 -20.43 -38.35 2.89
C ALA A 184 -20.52 -39.01 4.28
N TYR A 185 -19.65 -38.63 5.21
CA TYR A 185 -19.68 -39.13 6.59
C TYR A 185 -20.98 -38.73 7.31
N ASN A 186 -21.38 -37.47 7.19
CA ASN A 186 -22.63 -36.96 7.77
C ASN A 186 -23.85 -37.70 7.20
N SER A 187 -23.87 -37.98 5.89
CA SER A 187 -24.94 -38.75 5.25
C SER A 187 -24.99 -40.19 5.76
N LEU A 188 -23.84 -40.83 5.93
CA LEU A 188 -23.75 -42.19 6.48
C LEU A 188 -24.22 -42.24 7.93
N GLU A 189 -23.84 -41.26 8.75
CA GLU A 189 -24.31 -41.14 10.14
C GLU A 189 -25.83 -41.02 10.22
N GLN A 190 -26.44 -40.19 9.36
CA GLN A 190 -27.90 -40.08 9.26
C GLN A 190 -28.56 -41.40 8.86
N SER A 191 -27.98 -42.11 7.88
CA SER A 191 -28.47 -43.42 7.45
C SER A 191 -28.36 -44.48 8.56
N ASN A 192 -27.24 -44.50 9.30
CA ASN A 192 -27.07 -45.40 10.43
C ASN A 192 -28.07 -45.11 11.54
N LEU A 193 -28.26 -43.84 11.90
CA LEU A 193 -29.24 -43.44 12.91
C LEU A 193 -30.67 -43.83 12.49
N HIS A 194 -31.00 -43.71 11.20
CA HIS A 194 -32.27 -44.19 10.68
C HIS A 194 -32.44 -45.70 10.84
N LEU A 195 -31.43 -46.49 10.44
CA LEU A 195 -31.44 -47.95 10.59
C LEU A 195 -31.47 -48.39 12.06
N GLU A 196 -30.75 -47.72 12.95
CA GLU A 196 -30.77 -47.99 14.39
C GLU A 196 -32.18 -47.78 14.96
N ASN A 197 -32.87 -46.72 14.54
CA ASN A 197 -34.25 -46.47 14.93
C ASN A 197 -35.21 -47.54 14.38
N GLU A 198 -35.02 -47.99 13.13
CA GLU A 198 -35.80 -49.09 12.55
C GLU A 198 -35.57 -50.41 13.29
N VAL A 199 -34.32 -50.78 13.57
CA VAL A 199 -33.99 -51.97 14.37
C VAL A 199 -34.60 -51.87 15.77
N LYS A 200 -34.55 -50.70 16.40
CA LYS A 200 -35.18 -50.47 17.71
C LYS A 200 -36.69 -50.59 17.63
N ALA A 201 -37.33 -50.07 16.58
CA ALA A 201 -38.76 -50.21 16.35
C ALA A 201 -39.15 -51.68 16.13
N LEU A 202 -38.41 -52.43 15.30
CA LEU A 202 -38.61 -53.86 15.07
C LEU A 202 -38.42 -54.68 16.35
N ARG A 203 -37.43 -54.35 17.19
CA ARG A 203 -37.23 -54.99 18.50
C ARG A 203 -38.34 -54.61 19.51
N GLY A 204 -38.85 -53.38 19.45
CA GLY A 204 -40.00 -52.92 20.25
C GLY A 204 -41.33 -53.57 19.84
N LEU A 205 -41.50 -53.83 18.54
CA LEU A 205 -42.59 -54.64 17.95
C LEU A 205 -42.32 -56.16 18.04
N GLY A 206 -41.18 -56.54 18.62
CA GLY A 206 -40.61 -57.89 18.57
C GLY A 206 -40.49 -58.58 19.94
N HIS A 207 -41.19 -58.12 20.98
CA HIS A 207 -41.45 -58.97 22.16
C HIS A 207 -42.61 -59.96 21.94
N SER A 208 -43.23 -60.01 20.75
CA SER A 208 -44.36 -60.93 20.50
C SER A 208 -44.45 -61.56 19.09
N THR A 209 -43.46 -61.38 18.20
CA THR A 209 -43.55 -61.88 16.81
C THR A 209 -42.55 -62.97 16.42
N PHE A 210 -41.62 -63.34 17.30
CA PHE A 210 -41.05 -64.68 17.24
C PHE A 210 -41.98 -65.61 18.02
N PRO A 211 -42.50 -66.70 17.42
CA PRO A 211 -43.05 -67.76 18.24
C PRO A 211 -41.94 -68.17 19.19
N ASP A 212 -42.22 -68.18 20.49
CA ASP A 212 -41.28 -68.70 21.47
C ASP A 212 -40.98 -70.15 21.11
N VAL A 213 -39.86 -70.33 20.40
CA VAL A 213 -39.44 -71.61 19.82
C VAL A 213 -39.16 -72.59 20.94
N GLU A 214 -38.74 -72.11 22.12
CA GLU A 214 -38.53 -72.96 23.29
C GLU A 214 -39.87 -73.35 23.95
N ALA A 215 -40.88 -72.46 24.01
CA ALA A 215 -42.22 -72.85 24.45
C ALA A 215 -42.86 -73.89 23.52
N ARG A 216 -42.79 -73.72 22.19
CA ARG A 216 -43.30 -74.70 21.22
C ARG A 216 -42.54 -76.04 21.26
N LYS A 217 -41.24 -75.99 21.52
CA LYS A 217 -40.41 -77.20 21.67
C LYS A 217 -40.67 -77.92 22.99
N ALA A 218 -41.02 -77.18 24.05
CA ALA A 218 -41.47 -77.77 25.30
C ALA A 218 -42.85 -78.43 25.14
N GLU A 219 -43.79 -77.77 24.47
CA GLU A 219 -45.13 -78.31 24.16
C GLU A 219 -45.03 -79.57 23.30
N ALA A 220 -44.24 -79.55 22.21
CA ALA A 220 -44.04 -80.73 21.36
C ALA A 220 -43.36 -81.92 22.09
N ARG A 221 -42.53 -81.64 23.11
CA ARG A 221 -41.94 -82.70 23.95
C ARG A 221 -42.94 -83.28 24.93
N GLU A 222 -43.78 -82.44 25.53
CA GLU A 222 -44.85 -82.91 26.43
C GLU A 222 -45.87 -83.75 25.66
N GLU A 223 -46.22 -83.34 24.44
CA GLU A 223 -47.16 -84.08 23.59
C GLU A 223 -46.59 -85.43 23.16
N ALA A 224 -45.31 -85.51 22.78
CA ALA A 224 -44.64 -86.78 22.48
C ALA A 224 -44.57 -87.73 23.69
N LEU A 225 -44.36 -87.19 24.90
CA LEU A 225 -44.39 -87.98 26.12
C LEU A 225 -45.79 -88.51 26.42
N LYS A 226 -46.83 -87.68 26.29
CA LYS A 226 -48.24 -88.11 26.43
C LYS A 226 -48.62 -89.18 25.41
N GLU A 227 -48.18 -89.07 24.16
CA GLU A 227 -48.43 -90.08 23.14
C GLU A 227 -47.72 -91.40 23.51
N SER A 228 -46.46 -91.34 23.96
CA SER A 228 -45.74 -92.54 24.43
C SER A 228 -46.38 -93.20 25.65
N GLU A 229 -46.93 -92.41 26.58
CA GLU A 229 -47.65 -92.92 27.75
C GLU A 229 -48.99 -93.53 27.33
N GLY A 230 -49.68 -92.94 26.35
CA GLY A 230 -50.89 -93.47 25.74
C GLY A 230 -50.64 -94.83 25.08
N GLU A 231 -49.61 -94.94 24.24
CA GLU A 231 -49.21 -96.20 23.59
C GLU A 231 -48.79 -97.27 24.61
N LEU A 232 -48.04 -96.88 25.65
CA LEU A 232 -47.66 -97.80 26.73
C LEU A 232 -48.90 -98.29 27.49
N ASN A 233 -49.87 -97.42 27.75
CA ASN A 233 -51.10 -97.78 28.44
C ASN A 233 -51.95 -98.71 27.56
N ASP A 234 -52.03 -98.46 26.26
CA ASP A 234 -52.71 -99.35 25.29
C ASP A 234 -52.05 -100.74 25.25
N LEU A 235 -50.71 -100.79 25.26
CA LEU A 235 -49.94 -102.04 25.39
C LEU A 235 -50.21 -102.76 26.72
N LEU A 236 -50.42 -102.03 27.81
CA LEU A 236 -50.72 -102.59 29.14
C LEU A 236 -52.13 -103.17 29.20
N VAL A 237 -53.08 -102.64 28.42
CA VAL A 237 -54.46 -103.15 28.31
C VAL A 237 -54.52 -104.45 27.49
N CYS A 238 -53.52 -104.72 26.65
CA CYS A 238 -53.43 -105.93 25.82
C CYS A 238 -52.70 -107.12 26.48
N LEU A 239 -52.19 -106.97 27.70
CA LEU A 239 -51.58 -108.03 28.53
C LEU A 239 -52.56 -108.55 29.58
#